data_AF-A0A067CIM9-F1
#
_entry.id   AF-A0A067CIM9-F1
#
_cell.length_a   1.000
_cell.length_b   1.000
_cell.length_c   1.000
_cell.angle_alpha   90.00
_cell.angle_beta   90.00
_cell.angle_gamma   90.00
#
_symmetry.space_group_name_H-M   'P 1'
#
loop_
_entity.id
_entity.type
_entity.pdbx_description
1 polymer ?
#
loop_
_entity_poly.entity_id
_entity_poly.type
_entity_poly.pdbx_seq_one_letter_code
_entity_poly.pdbx_strand_id
1 'polypeptide(L)' 'MGNQSSAPLNDPCASALDAYLACVEKKNQESGGLRDGDECEDEIKAYKDCRQAHKKAKKTPPAE' A
#
# COMPACT_ATOMS: atom_id res chain seq x y z
N MET A 1 0.77 -24.11 -2.07
CA MET A 1 1.37 -22.77 -2.24
C MET A 1 0.41 -21.93 -3.07
N GLY A 2 0.18 -20.68 -2.69
CA GLY A 2 -0.60 -19.72 -3.47
C GLY A 2 -1.95 -19.41 -2.84
N ASN A 3 -2.00 -18.35 -2.04
CA ASN A 3 -3.26 -17.63 -1.88
C ASN A 3 -3.02 -16.16 -2.19
N GLN A 4 -3.22 -15.85 -3.47
CA GLN A 4 -3.70 -14.59 -4.01
C GLN A 4 -3.41 -13.33 -3.19
N SER A 5 -2.20 -12.78 -3.37
CA SER A 5 -2.01 -11.33 -3.32
C SER A 5 -2.71 -10.71 -4.53
N SER A 6 -4.04 -10.78 -4.56
CA SER A 6 -4.86 -10.04 -5.52
C SER A 6 -4.87 -8.58 -5.08
N ALA A 7 -3.73 -7.90 -5.26
CA ALA A 7 -3.79 -6.48 -5.53
C ALA A 7 -4.76 -6.33 -6.70
N PRO A 8 -5.82 -5.50 -6.59
CA PRO A 8 -6.66 -5.23 -7.74
C PRO A 8 -5.74 -4.78 -8.85
N LEU A 9 -5.78 -5.42 -10.02
CA LEU A 9 -5.00 -5.04 -11.22
C LEU A 9 -5.27 -3.59 -11.69
N ASN A 10 -6.13 -2.86 -10.96
CA ASN A 10 -6.59 -1.51 -11.21
C ASN A 10 -6.78 -0.74 -9.88
N ASP A 11 -5.91 -1.01 -8.88
CA ASP A 11 -5.90 -0.20 -7.66
C ASP A 11 -5.14 1.10 -7.96
N PRO A 12 -5.80 2.27 -7.87
CA PRO A 12 -5.15 3.56 -8.13
C PRO A 12 -4.04 3.86 -7.11
N CYS A 13 -3.96 3.09 -6.03
CA CYS A 13 -2.93 3.16 -5.01
C CYS A 13 -1.83 2.12 -5.20
N ALA A 14 -1.85 1.35 -6.30
CA ALA A 14 -0.83 0.33 -6.58
C ALA A 14 0.58 0.91 -6.62
N SER A 15 0.78 2.11 -7.17
CA SER A 15 2.09 2.77 -7.19
C SER A 15 2.62 3.10 -5.78
N ALA A 16 1.73 3.48 -4.85
CA ALA A 16 2.12 3.75 -3.47
C ALA A 16 2.41 2.45 -2.70
N LEU A 17 1.67 1.37 -3.01
CA LEU A 17 1.95 0.04 -2.47
C LEU A 17 3.29 -0.50 -2.97
N ASP A 18 3.59 -0.32 -4.25
CA ASP A 18 4.85 -0.73 -4.87
C ASP A 18 6.05 -0.02 -4.24
N ALA A 19 5.93 1.29 -4.00
CA ALA A 19 6.93 2.06 -3.26
C ALA A 19 7.18 1.52 -1.84
N TYR A 20 6.11 1.18 -1.11
CA TYR A 20 6.22 0.55 0.21
C TYR A 20 6.93 -0.82 0.13
N LEU A 21 6.53 -1.68 -0.82
CA LEU A 21 7.14 -2.99 -0.99
C LEU A 21 8.62 -2.88 -1.38
N ALA A 22 8.98 -1.94 -2.26
CA ALA A 22 10.35 -1.67 -2.64
C ALA A 22 11.20 -1.18 -1.46
N CYS A 23 10.64 -0.30 -0.61
CA CYS A 23 11.30 0.13 0.62
C CYS A 23 11.53 -1.05 1.56
N VAL A 24 10.48 -1.86 1.81
CA VAL A 24 10.57 -3.04 2.68
C VAL A 24 11.62 -4.02 2.17
N GLU A 25 11.61 -4.33 0.87
CA GLU A 25 12.55 -5.27 0.25
C GLU A 25 13.98 -4.76 0.34
N LYS A 26 14.20 -3.47 0.06
CA LYS A 26 15.51 -2.82 0.21
C LYS A 26 16.01 -2.88 1.64
N LYS A 27 15.17 -2.54 2.63
CA LYS A 27 15.55 -2.62 4.05
C LYS A 27 15.74 -4.06 4.54
N ASN A 28 15.00 -5.00 3.96
CA ASN A 28 15.21 -6.42 4.21
C ASN A 28 16.60 -6.87 3.75
N GLN A 29 17.02 -6.41 2.57
CA GLN A 29 18.35 -6.67 2.02
C GLN A 29 19.48 -5.93 2.76
N GLU A 30 19.27 -4.66 3.15
CA GLU A 30 20.31 -3.83 3.77
C GLU A 30 20.51 -4.13 5.28
N SER A 31 19.42 -4.27 6.04
CA SER A 31 19.46 -4.40 7.52
C SER A 31 19.10 -5.78 8.04
N GLY A 32 18.78 -6.73 7.15
CA GLY A 32 18.28 -8.05 7.53
C GLY A 32 16.80 -8.06 7.97
N GLY A 33 16.05 -6.99 7.70
CA GLY A 33 14.63 -6.84 8.02
C GLY A 33 14.26 -5.45 8.55
N LEU A 34 12.97 -5.08 8.41
CA LEU A 34 12.43 -3.92 9.13
C LEU A 34 12.49 -4.19 10.63
N ARG A 35 13.38 -3.50 11.35
CA ARG A 35 13.52 -3.66 12.80
C ARG A 35 12.41 -2.97 13.60
N ASP A 36 11.94 -1.82 13.13
CA ASP A 36 11.08 -0.94 13.96
C ASP A 36 9.78 -0.50 13.28
N GLY A 37 9.44 -1.03 12.10
CA GLY A 37 8.17 -0.68 11.42
C GLY A 37 8.15 0.73 10.79
N ASP A 38 9.08 1.60 11.17
CA ASP A 38 9.08 3.04 10.87
C ASP A 38 9.73 3.41 9.52
N GLU A 39 10.70 2.61 9.05
CA GLU A 39 11.52 3.00 7.88
C GLU A 39 10.76 3.11 6.54
N CYS A 40 9.56 2.52 6.46
CA CYS A 40 8.68 2.63 5.30
C CYS A 40 7.27 3.09 5.72
N GLU A 41 7.16 3.76 6.89
CA GLU A 41 5.87 4.18 7.42
C GLU A 41 5.22 5.27 6.53
N ASP A 42 6.02 6.14 5.93
CA ASP A 42 5.54 7.18 5.01
C ASP A 42 4.91 6.59 3.75
N GLU A 43 5.51 5.56 3.16
CA GLU A 43 5.03 4.90 1.94
C GLU A 43 3.75 4.11 2.21
N ILE A 44 3.69 3.35 3.32
CA ILE A 44 2.45 2.65 3.70
C ILE A 44 1.35 3.65 4.08
N LYS A 45 1.71 4.81 4.65
CA LYS A 45 0.76 5.88 4.96
C LYS A 45 0.19 6.49 3.69
N ALA A 46 1.02 6.74 2.67
CA ALA A 46 0.56 7.19 1.36
C ALA A 46 -0.39 6.17 0.71
N TYR A 47 -0.08 4.87 0.78
CA TYR A 47 -0.97 3.81 0.30
C TYR A 47 -2.31 3.78 1.06
N LYS A 48 -2.26 3.86 2.40
CA LYS A 48 -3.45 3.89 3.26
C LYS A 48 -4.31 5.13 3.00
N ASP A 49 -3.69 6.29 2.80
CA ASP A 49 -4.40 7.54 2.52
C ASP A 49 -5.11 7.49 1.16
N CYS A 50 -4.40 7.04 0.13
CA CYS A 50 -5.00 6.79 -1.18
C CYS A 50 -6.18 5.80 -1.07
N ARG A 51 -6.00 4.66 -0.38
CA ARG A 51 -7.09 3.69 -0.17
C ARG A 51 -8.26 4.29 0.61
N GLN A 52 -8.01 5.13 1.61
CA GLN A 52 -9.04 5.85 2.37
C GLN A 52 -9.80 6.83 1.48
N ALA A 53 -9.11 7.62 0.66
CA ALA A 53 -9.71 8.55 -0.30
C ALA A 53 -10.60 7.81 -1.31
N HIS A 54 -10.09 6.72 -1.91
CA HIS A 54 -10.85 5.91 -2.86
C HIS A 54 -12.00 5.13 -2.22
N LYS A 55 -11.85 4.68 -0.96
CA LYS A 55 -12.93 4.01 -0.21
C LYS A 55 -14.05 4.98 0.16
N LYS A 56 -13.73 6.27 0.41
CA LYS A 56 -14.73 7.33 0.61
C LYS A 56 -15.45 7.67 -0.71
N ALA A 57 -14.74 7.73 -1.83
CA ALA A 57 -15.33 7.98 -3.15
C ALA A 57 -16.33 6.89 -3.59
N LYS A 58 -16.12 5.63 -3.19
CA LYS A 58 -17.08 4.53 -3.45
C LYS A 58 -18.30 4.52 -2.51
N LYS A 59 -18.33 5.36 -1.47
CA LYS A 59 -19.41 5.44 -0.48
C LYS A 59 -20.37 6.60 -0.70
N THR A 60 -20.19 7.41 -1.73
CA THR A 60 -21.24 8.29 -2.21
C THR A 60 -22.15 7.43 -3.11
N PRO A 61 -23.34 7.00 -2.67
CA PRO A 61 -24.35 6.66 -3.67
C PRO A 61 -24.52 7.89 -4.57
N PRO A 62 -24.70 7.73 -5.89
CA PRO A 62 -25.08 8.86 -6.73
C PRO A 62 -26.31 9.49 -6.09
N ALA A 63 -26.17 10.73 -5.62
CA ALA A 63 -27.31 11.56 -5.30
C ALA A 63 -28.01 11.81 -6.63
N GLU A 64 -29.17 11.17 -6.78
CA GLU A 64 -30.17 11.43 -7.80
C GLU A 64 -30.62 12.90 -7.76
#